data_AF-K5VPU1-F1
#
_entry.id   AF-K5VPU1-F1
#
_cell.length_a   1.000
_cell.length_b   1.000
_cell.length_c   1.000
_cell.angle_alpha   90.00
_cell.angle_beta   90.00
_cell.angle_gamma   90.00
#
_symmetry.space_group_name_H-M   'P 1'
#
loop_
_entity.id
_entity.type
_entity.pdbx_description
1 polymer ?
#
loop_
_entity_poly.entity_id
_entity_poly.type
_entity_poly.pdbx_seq_one_letter_code
_entity_poly.pdbx_strand_id
1 'polypeptide(L)'
;MPHGRFVDKVLEEGSSATCSFSKLHLLLWGMTGMFHLHADHKHLPVRIFRAAEARMLDSALDFQGFTLWISAYTRSSSRAVDMVLSIMDLFGVNLDVGQFGQDDRTKATIAMLRALMADPRATATWLYVAPRMTPSKELSTLPQMPETSESGRAYIHTTKGRVLAFEAIGRGANIWRTDGAPRGEMTNSGYFIFWGKAALLVYEDKDERRSPLLPKGYDDRETWAIVVGRFENLNRNPVTWKIQGYNSATSAKPEGLYELTLMLVERHGYGLYHRVGMEREIDERKVAG
;
A
#
# COMPACT_ATOMS: atom_id res chain seq x y z
N MET A 1 -43.26 22.77 -1.30
CA MET A 1 -41.87 23.22 -1.46
C MET A 1 -41.55 23.25 -2.95
N PRO A 2 -41.04 24.36 -3.52
CA PRO A 2 -40.81 24.45 -4.96
C PRO A 2 -39.53 23.72 -5.36
N HIS A 3 -39.58 23.07 -6.52
CA HIS A 3 -38.47 22.39 -7.18
C HIS A 3 -37.30 23.33 -7.44
N GLY A 4 -36.08 22.84 -7.21
CA GLY A 4 -34.84 23.60 -7.37
C GLY A 4 -34.71 24.21 -8.77
N ARG A 5 -34.41 25.50 -8.82
CA ARG A 5 -34.01 26.23 -10.03
C ARG A 5 -32.77 25.56 -10.62
N PHE A 6 -32.87 25.04 -11.84
CA PHE A 6 -31.70 24.77 -12.66
C PHE A 6 -31.02 26.10 -12.97
N VAL A 7 -29.74 26.21 -12.60
CA VAL A 7 -28.89 27.33 -13.01
C VAL A 7 -28.43 26.98 -14.42
N ASP A 8 -28.95 27.69 -15.43
CA ASP A 8 -28.40 27.66 -16.78
C ASP A 8 -26.97 28.20 -16.72
N LYS A 9 -26.00 27.30 -16.66
CA LYS A 9 -24.59 27.65 -16.81
C LYS A 9 -24.35 27.87 -18.30
N VAL A 10 -24.17 29.13 -18.68
CA VAL A 10 -23.62 29.51 -19.98
C VAL A 10 -22.26 28.85 -20.12
N LEU A 11 -22.13 27.92 -21.06
CA LEU A 11 -20.87 27.25 -21.39
C LEU A 11 -20.02 28.25 -22.19
N GLU A 12 -18.88 28.66 -21.64
CA GLU A 12 -17.89 29.45 -22.37
C GLU A 12 -17.26 28.62 -23.50
N GLU A 13 -17.05 29.24 -24.65
CA GLU A 13 -16.44 28.60 -25.82
C GLU A 13 -15.02 28.11 -25.46
N GLY A 14 -14.77 26.80 -25.59
CA GLY A 14 -13.51 26.16 -25.17
C GLY A 14 -13.50 25.59 -23.74
N SER A 15 -14.62 25.62 -23.02
CA SER A 15 -14.76 25.07 -21.66
C SER A 15 -15.95 24.11 -21.50
N SER A 16 -15.74 23.01 -20.76
CA SER A 16 -16.83 22.16 -20.23
C SER A 16 -17.17 22.60 -18.80
N ALA A 17 -18.38 22.30 -18.32
CA ALA A 17 -18.84 22.60 -16.96
C ALA A 17 -17.96 22.02 -15.82
N THR A 18 -16.96 21.20 -16.15
CA THR A 18 -16.10 20.49 -15.19
C THR A 18 -14.58 20.67 -15.43
N CYS A 19 -14.13 21.01 -16.63
CA CYS A 19 -12.72 21.34 -16.93
C CYS A 19 -12.54 22.01 -18.31
N SER A 20 -11.38 22.62 -18.56
CA SER A 20 -11.04 23.15 -19.89
C SER A 20 -10.69 22.03 -20.87
N PHE A 21 -11.03 22.21 -22.16
CA PHE A 21 -10.71 21.23 -23.20
C PHE A 21 -9.20 20.96 -23.32
N SER A 22 -8.35 21.93 -23.01
CA SER A 22 -6.89 21.75 -22.97
C SER A 22 -6.43 20.76 -21.88
N LYS A 23 -7.07 20.77 -20.70
CA LYS A 23 -6.79 19.81 -19.62
C LYS A 23 -7.28 18.41 -19.97
N LEU A 24 -8.47 18.32 -20.58
CA LEU A 24 -8.99 17.06 -21.07
C LEU A 24 -8.08 16.48 -22.16
N HIS A 25 -7.61 17.32 -23.09
CA HIS A 25 -6.68 16.93 -24.13
C HIS A 25 -5.34 16.46 -23.56
N LEU A 26 -4.79 17.13 -22.53
CA LEU A 26 -3.56 16.71 -21.85
C LEU A 26 -3.71 15.34 -21.17
N LEU A 27 -4.84 15.10 -20.48
CA LEU A 27 -5.14 13.82 -19.82
C LEU A 27 -5.34 12.70 -20.84
N LEU A 28 -6.06 12.97 -21.94
CA LEU A 28 -6.22 12.03 -23.04
C LEU A 28 -4.89 11.74 -23.72
N TRP A 29 -4.03 12.74 -23.92
CA TRP A 29 -2.71 12.58 -24.54
C TRP A 29 -1.78 11.72 -23.69
N GLY A 30 -1.76 11.94 -22.36
CA GLY A 30 -1.04 11.11 -21.40
C GLY A 30 -1.52 9.65 -21.38
N MET A 31 -2.82 9.41 -21.54
CA MET A 31 -3.39 8.06 -21.60
C MET A 31 -3.22 7.39 -22.98
N THR A 32 -3.28 8.12 -24.09
CA THR A 32 -3.03 7.55 -25.43
C THR A 32 -1.63 6.98 -25.60
N GLY A 33 -0.64 7.52 -24.89
CA GLY A 33 0.71 6.94 -24.81
C GLY A 33 0.74 5.56 -24.14
N MET A 34 -0.16 5.29 -23.19
CA MET A 34 -0.31 3.96 -22.56
C MET A 34 -1.10 2.96 -23.43
N PHE A 35 -2.00 3.44 -24.29
CA PHE A 35 -2.80 2.59 -25.19
C PHE A 35 -2.03 2.06 -26.41
N HIS A 36 -0.79 2.52 -26.66
CA HIS A 36 0.04 1.96 -27.73
C HIS A 36 0.50 0.52 -27.48
N LEU A 37 0.30 -0.03 -26.27
CA LEU A 37 0.79 -1.36 -25.96
C LEU A 37 -0.12 -2.49 -26.41
N HIS A 38 -1.46 -2.38 -26.48
CA HIS A 38 -2.32 -3.49 -26.93
C HIS A 38 -3.53 -3.06 -27.77
N ALA A 39 -3.62 -3.68 -28.96
CA ALA A 39 -4.81 -4.00 -29.77
C ALA A 39 -5.44 -2.95 -30.70
N ASP A 40 -5.84 -3.50 -31.86
CA ASP A 40 -6.60 -2.94 -32.99
C ASP A 40 -7.54 -1.78 -32.64
N HIS A 41 -7.15 -0.57 -33.06
CA HIS A 41 -7.75 0.71 -32.67
C HIS A 41 -9.13 0.99 -33.30
N LYS A 42 -9.69 0.06 -34.07
CA LYS A 42 -10.93 0.32 -34.84
C LYS A 42 -12.21 0.24 -34.02
N HIS A 43 -12.19 -0.35 -32.83
CA HIS A 43 -13.43 -0.68 -32.11
C HIS A 43 -13.43 -0.44 -30.59
N LEU A 44 -12.54 0.39 -30.04
CA LEU A 44 -12.67 0.79 -28.63
C LEU A 44 -13.87 1.73 -28.47
N PRO A 45 -14.95 1.35 -27.75
CA PRO A 45 -16.07 2.26 -27.53
C PRO A 45 -15.59 3.35 -26.56
N VAL A 46 -15.21 4.51 -27.11
CA VAL A 46 -14.92 5.70 -26.32
C VAL A 46 -16.22 6.13 -25.65
N ARG A 47 -16.34 5.90 -24.34
CA ARG A 47 -17.43 6.42 -23.52
C ARG A 47 -16.95 7.68 -22.80
N ILE A 48 -17.64 8.79 -23.04
CA ILE A 48 -17.42 10.04 -22.29
C ILE A 48 -18.11 9.88 -20.94
N PHE A 49 -17.32 9.69 -19.89
CA PHE A 49 -17.82 9.67 -18.51
C PHE A 49 -17.96 11.09 -17.97
N ARG A 50 -18.94 11.33 -17.10
CA ARG A 50 -18.99 12.58 -16.32
C ARG A 50 -17.80 12.62 -15.38
N ALA A 51 -17.32 13.81 -14.99
CA ALA A 51 -16.13 13.94 -14.14
C ALA A 51 -16.21 13.13 -12.82
N ALA A 52 -17.39 12.98 -12.23
CA ALA A 52 -17.59 12.14 -11.04
C ALA A 52 -17.46 10.64 -11.36
N GLU A 53 -18.06 10.18 -12.45
CA GLU A 53 -17.99 8.78 -12.92
C GLU A 53 -16.58 8.42 -13.39
N ALA A 54 -15.90 9.34 -14.08
CA ALA A 54 -14.50 9.19 -14.47
C ALA A 54 -13.60 9.10 -13.24
N ARG A 55 -13.80 9.91 -12.20
CA ARG A 55 -13.06 9.78 -10.93
C ARG A 55 -13.38 8.49 -10.20
N MET A 56 -14.62 8.01 -10.25
CA MET A 56 -14.98 6.72 -9.65
C MET A 56 -14.36 5.56 -10.40
N LEU A 57 -14.32 5.61 -11.74
CA LEU A 57 -13.66 4.62 -12.57
C LEU A 57 -12.14 4.69 -12.42
N ASP A 58 -11.55 5.88 -12.45
CA ASP A 58 -10.13 6.13 -12.17
C ASP A 58 -9.76 5.59 -10.80
N SER A 59 -10.55 5.91 -9.76
CA SER A 59 -10.39 5.30 -8.44
C SER A 59 -10.51 3.79 -8.50
N ALA A 60 -11.53 3.23 -9.16
CA ALA A 60 -11.72 1.77 -9.28
C ALA A 60 -10.62 1.06 -10.09
N LEU A 61 -9.94 1.77 -11.00
CA LEU A 61 -8.80 1.29 -11.78
C LEU A 61 -7.47 1.47 -11.02
N ASP A 62 -7.34 2.53 -10.22
CA ASP A 62 -6.28 2.76 -9.22
C ASP A 62 -6.43 1.87 -7.98
N PHE A 63 -7.56 1.15 -7.87
CA PHE A 63 -7.90 0.21 -6.80
C PHE A 63 -7.11 -1.11 -6.93
N GLN A 64 -5.83 -1.01 -7.28
CA GLN A 64 -4.91 -2.13 -7.29
C GLN A 64 -3.93 -2.05 -6.11
N GLY A 65 -3.63 -3.20 -5.52
CA GLY A 65 -2.62 -3.33 -4.48
C GLY A 65 -2.90 -2.48 -3.24
N PHE A 66 -2.05 -1.47 -3.00
CA PHE A 66 -2.01 -0.67 -1.77
C PHE A 66 -3.31 0.09 -1.48
N THR A 67 -3.94 0.71 -2.47
CA THR A 67 -5.18 1.49 -2.26
C THR A 67 -6.33 0.59 -1.84
N LEU A 68 -6.41 -0.62 -2.40
CA LEU A 68 -7.40 -1.62 -2.03
C LEU A 68 -7.20 -2.09 -0.57
N TRP A 69 -5.95 -2.20 -0.11
CA TRP A 69 -5.67 -2.47 1.30
C TRP A 69 -6.07 -1.32 2.23
N ILE A 70 -5.87 -0.06 1.83
CA ILE A 70 -6.38 1.08 2.61
C ILE A 70 -7.90 0.97 2.72
N SER A 71 -8.59 0.70 1.63
CA SER A 71 -10.05 0.53 1.63
C SER A 71 -10.49 -0.64 2.51
N ALA A 72 -9.79 -1.77 2.45
CA ALA A 72 -10.03 -2.94 3.30
C ALA A 72 -9.95 -2.58 4.79
N TYR A 73 -8.91 -1.84 5.19
CA TYR A 73 -8.67 -1.47 6.58
C TYR A 73 -9.56 -0.32 7.09
N THR A 74 -10.14 0.48 6.20
CA THR A 74 -10.95 1.65 6.57
C THR A 74 -12.45 1.37 6.58
N ARG A 75 -12.86 0.19 6.13
CA ARG A 75 -14.26 -0.25 6.09
C ARG A 75 -14.71 -0.81 7.45
N SER A 76 -15.98 -0.62 7.79
CA SER A 76 -16.64 -1.30 8.90
C SER A 76 -17.55 -2.43 8.43
N SER A 77 -17.80 -3.39 9.30
CA SER A 77 -18.78 -4.46 9.13
C SER A 77 -19.39 -4.83 10.48
N SER A 78 -20.62 -5.31 10.51
CA SER A 78 -21.22 -5.86 11.74
C SER A 78 -20.44 -7.09 12.24
N ARG A 79 -19.88 -7.89 11.34
CA ARG A 79 -19.03 -9.05 11.66
C ARG A 79 -17.62 -8.83 11.13
N ALA A 80 -16.64 -9.10 11.98
CA ALA A 80 -15.23 -8.91 11.67
C ALA A 80 -14.77 -9.76 10.47
N VAL A 81 -15.32 -10.97 10.30
CA VAL A 81 -15.02 -11.86 9.17
C VAL A 81 -15.54 -11.33 7.84
N ASP A 82 -16.71 -10.68 7.83
CA ASP A 82 -17.32 -10.15 6.61
C ASP A 82 -16.47 -9.03 6.01
N MET A 83 -15.62 -8.37 6.80
CA MET A 83 -14.61 -7.44 6.28
C MET A 83 -13.59 -8.10 5.35
N VAL A 84 -13.33 -9.39 5.49
CA VAL A 84 -12.38 -10.11 4.63
C VAL A 84 -13.15 -10.68 3.45
N LEU A 85 -14.30 -11.32 3.71
CA LEU A 85 -15.09 -12.00 2.68
C LEU A 85 -15.63 -11.03 1.62
N SER A 86 -15.97 -9.80 1.98
CA SER A 86 -16.50 -8.83 1.00
C SER A 86 -15.43 -7.97 0.30
N ILE A 87 -14.14 -8.29 0.44
CA ILE A 87 -13.05 -7.73 -0.40
C ILE A 87 -12.29 -8.79 -1.19
N MET A 88 -12.44 -10.08 -0.87
CA MET A 88 -11.67 -11.15 -1.51
C MET A 88 -11.80 -11.12 -3.03
N ASP A 89 -13.01 -10.87 -3.55
CA ASP A 89 -13.26 -10.78 -4.99
C ASP A 89 -12.52 -9.61 -5.65
N LEU A 90 -12.34 -8.49 -4.93
CA LEU A 90 -11.56 -7.35 -5.42
C LEU A 90 -10.06 -7.67 -5.51
N PHE A 91 -9.59 -8.62 -4.70
CA PHE A 91 -8.25 -9.19 -4.79
C PHE A 91 -8.16 -10.37 -5.77
N GLY A 92 -9.25 -10.71 -6.49
CA GLY A 92 -9.30 -11.87 -7.37
C GLY A 92 -9.28 -13.21 -6.63
N VAL A 93 -9.61 -13.22 -5.34
CA VAL A 93 -9.60 -14.40 -4.48
C VAL A 93 -11.03 -14.89 -4.27
N ASN A 94 -11.24 -16.20 -4.35
CA ASN A 94 -12.50 -16.85 -4.02
C ASN A 94 -12.29 -17.86 -2.89
N LEU A 95 -12.90 -17.62 -1.72
CA LEU A 95 -12.84 -18.51 -0.55
C LEU A 95 -14.19 -19.21 -0.34
N ASP A 96 -14.14 -20.43 0.19
CA ASP A 96 -15.33 -21.11 0.70
C ASP A 96 -15.76 -20.46 2.03
N VAL A 97 -16.74 -19.55 1.94
CA VAL A 97 -17.26 -18.78 3.07
C VAL A 97 -17.81 -19.65 4.20
N GLY A 98 -18.26 -20.88 3.90
CA GLY A 98 -18.84 -21.81 4.89
C GLY A 98 -17.84 -22.31 5.93
N GLN A 99 -16.54 -22.12 5.70
CA GLN A 99 -15.46 -22.58 6.58
C GLN A 99 -15.09 -21.60 7.70
N PHE A 100 -15.74 -20.44 7.76
CA PHE A 100 -15.41 -19.36 8.69
C PHE A 100 -16.60 -18.98 9.56
N GLY A 101 -16.41 -18.99 10.89
CA GLY A 101 -17.33 -18.42 11.86
C GLY A 101 -17.27 -16.89 11.90
N GLN A 102 -18.18 -16.27 12.66
CA GLN A 102 -18.30 -14.80 12.74
C GLN A 102 -17.02 -14.11 13.29
N ASP A 103 -16.29 -14.81 14.15
CA ASP A 103 -15.07 -14.34 14.82
C ASP A 103 -13.78 -14.81 14.13
N ASP A 104 -13.88 -15.58 13.03
CA ASP A 104 -12.73 -16.19 12.33
C ASP A 104 -11.96 -15.21 11.43
N ARG A 105 -11.98 -13.90 11.73
CA ARG A 105 -11.34 -12.88 10.89
C ARG A 105 -9.88 -13.19 10.58
N THR A 106 -9.11 -13.60 11.59
CA THR A 106 -7.68 -13.93 11.41
C THR A 106 -7.52 -15.11 10.46
N LYS A 107 -8.29 -16.18 10.67
CA LYS A 107 -8.28 -17.38 9.82
C LYS A 107 -8.68 -17.06 8.37
N ALA A 108 -9.72 -16.24 8.19
CA ALA A 108 -10.16 -15.76 6.88
C ALA A 108 -9.09 -14.90 6.20
N THR A 109 -8.41 -14.03 6.95
CA THR A 109 -7.32 -13.19 6.42
C THR A 109 -6.15 -14.05 5.95
N ILE A 110 -5.75 -15.05 6.73
CA ILE A 110 -4.69 -16.00 6.34
C ILE A 110 -5.10 -16.73 5.06
N ALA A 111 -6.32 -17.27 5.01
CA ALA A 111 -6.82 -17.97 3.82
C ALA A 111 -6.83 -17.07 2.58
N MET A 112 -7.26 -15.81 2.73
CA MET A 112 -7.28 -14.83 1.65
C MET A 112 -5.87 -14.52 1.15
N LEU A 113 -4.92 -14.23 2.06
CA LEU A 113 -3.53 -13.95 1.69
C LEU A 113 -2.84 -15.15 1.04
N ARG A 114 -3.15 -16.36 1.50
CA ARG A 114 -2.67 -17.61 0.89
C ARG A 114 -3.16 -17.76 -0.54
N ALA A 115 -4.46 -17.58 -0.75
CA ALA A 115 -5.05 -17.66 -2.08
C ALA A 115 -4.52 -16.54 -3.00
N LEU A 116 -4.35 -15.33 -2.48
CA LEU A 116 -3.74 -14.21 -3.21
C LEU A 116 -2.31 -14.56 -3.64
N MET A 117 -1.48 -15.11 -2.74
CA MET A 117 -0.09 -15.49 -3.05
C MET A 117 0.04 -16.75 -3.90
N ALA A 118 -1.03 -17.51 -4.10
CA ALA A 118 -1.04 -18.61 -5.06
C ALA A 118 -1.04 -18.11 -6.52
N ASP A 119 -1.46 -16.86 -6.77
CA ASP A 119 -1.32 -16.24 -8.10
C ASP A 119 0.16 -15.90 -8.36
N PRO A 120 0.78 -16.46 -9.43
CA PRO A 120 2.16 -16.17 -9.78
C PRO A 120 2.43 -14.71 -10.18
N ARG A 121 1.40 -13.87 -10.35
CA ARG A 121 1.54 -12.44 -10.65
C ARG A 121 1.38 -11.56 -9.41
N ALA A 122 0.85 -12.10 -8.32
CA ALA A 122 0.63 -11.32 -7.11
C ALA A 122 1.92 -11.03 -6.35
N THR A 123 1.97 -9.86 -5.72
CA THR A 123 3.06 -9.38 -4.87
C THR A 123 2.52 -8.93 -3.52
N ALA A 124 3.36 -8.94 -2.49
CA ALA A 124 2.99 -8.67 -1.11
C ALA A 124 2.80 -7.17 -0.81
N THR A 125 1.86 -6.54 -1.51
CA THR A 125 1.56 -5.11 -1.41
C THR A 125 1.00 -4.69 -0.04
N TRP A 126 0.48 -5.64 0.76
CA TRP A 126 0.01 -5.35 2.13
C TRP A 126 1.14 -4.94 3.07
N LEU A 127 2.38 -5.32 2.80
CA LEU A 127 3.53 -4.98 3.65
C LEU A 127 3.67 -3.47 3.85
N TYR A 128 3.22 -2.70 2.86
CA TYR A 128 3.32 -1.25 2.79
C TYR A 128 2.17 -0.53 3.51
N VAL A 129 1.17 -1.27 3.99
CA VAL A 129 0.00 -0.69 4.64
C VAL A 129 0.36 -0.25 6.05
N ALA A 130 0.14 1.04 6.30
CA ALA A 130 0.36 1.70 7.58
C ALA A 130 1.65 1.22 8.28
N PRO A 131 2.82 1.42 7.66
CA PRO A 131 4.05 0.76 8.07
C PRO A 131 4.63 1.31 9.38
N ARG A 132 4.13 2.47 9.82
CA ARG A 132 4.43 3.09 11.12
C ARG A 132 3.48 2.66 12.24
N MET A 133 2.47 1.86 11.93
CA MET A 133 1.56 1.34 12.94
C MET A 133 2.13 0.07 13.59
N THR A 134 1.74 -0.13 14.85
CA THR A 134 1.98 -1.38 15.57
C THR A 134 1.50 -2.57 14.72
N PRO A 135 2.34 -3.61 14.54
CA PRO A 135 1.94 -4.84 13.88
C PRO A 135 0.80 -5.55 14.61
N SER A 136 0.03 -6.36 13.88
CA SER A 136 -0.89 -7.33 14.48
C SER A 136 -0.08 -8.38 15.25
N LYS A 137 -0.58 -8.75 16.43
CA LYS A 137 0.01 -9.82 17.25
C LYS A 137 -0.19 -11.18 16.60
N GLU A 138 -1.26 -11.32 15.82
CA GLU A 138 -1.69 -12.53 15.16
C GLU A 138 -1.05 -12.69 13.76
N LEU A 139 -0.81 -11.56 13.06
CA LEU A 139 -0.30 -11.53 11.69
C LEU A 139 0.86 -10.53 11.59
N SER A 140 2.09 -11.02 11.79
CA SER A 140 3.27 -10.19 12.05
C SER A 140 3.68 -9.23 10.92
N THR A 141 3.12 -9.38 9.71
CA THR A 141 3.38 -8.49 8.56
C THR A 141 2.28 -7.46 8.32
N LEU A 142 1.15 -7.58 9.01
CA LEU A 142 0.03 -6.66 8.87
C LEU A 142 0.03 -5.65 10.02
N PRO A 143 -0.45 -4.42 9.80
CA PRO A 143 -0.76 -3.52 10.91
C PRO A 143 -1.90 -4.09 11.75
N GLN A 144 -2.00 -3.62 12.99
CA GLN A 144 -3.08 -3.97 13.89
C GLN A 144 -4.43 -3.84 13.17
N MET A 145 -5.21 -4.93 13.21
CA MET A 145 -6.51 -4.99 12.56
C MET A 145 -7.49 -4.02 13.23
N PRO A 146 -8.31 -3.31 12.44
CA PRO A 146 -9.27 -2.36 12.98
C PRO A 146 -10.36 -3.07 13.79
N GLU A 147 -10.85 -2.42 14.82
CA GLU A 147 -12.09 -2.78 15.50
C GLU A 147 -13.27 -2.29 14.66
N THR A 148 -14.23 -3.17 14.39
CA THR A 148 -15.46 -2.81 13.69
C THR A 148 -16.56 -2.42 14.66
N SER A 149 -17.47 -1.58 14.18
CA SER A 149 -18.65 -1.19 14.93
C SER A 149 -19.87 -1.15 14.01
N GLU A 150 -21.04 -1.53 14.55
CA GLU A 150 -22.34 -1.37 13.88
C GLU A 150 -22.65 0.09 13.50
N SER A 151 -21.96 1.05 14.12
CA SER A 151 -22.01 2.48 13.75
C SER A 151 -21.44 2.81 12.36
N GLY A 152 -20.94 1.80 11.63
CA GLY A 152 -20.40 1.96 10.27
C GLY A 152 -18.97 2.52 10.23
N ARG A 153 -18.27 2.58 11.38
CA ARG A 153 -16.90 3.12 11.48
C ARG A 153 -15.92 2.05 11.95
N ALA A 154 -14.73 2.10 11.37
CA ALA A 154 -13.58 1.28 11.75
C ALA A 154 -12.61 2.09 12.60
N TYR A 155 -12.12 1.49 13.68
CA TYR A 155 -11.25 2.14 14.65
C TYR A 155 -9.94 1.39 14.83
N ILE A 156 -8.87 2.12 15.10
CA ILE A 156 -7.56 1.55 15.41
C ILE A 156 -7.15 2.03 16.80
N HIS A 157 -6.62 1.10 17.60
CA HIS A 157 -6.03 1.42 18.89
C HIS A 157 -4.57 1.83 18.68
N THR A 158 -4.24 3.05 19.06
CA THR A 158 -2.85 3.55 19.04
C THR A 158 -2.39 3.80 20.46
N THR A 159 -1.09 4.04 20.65
CA THR A 159 -0.53 4.51 21.93
C THR A 159 -1.14 5.82 22.41
N LYS A 160 -1.77 6.60 21.51
CA LYS A 160 -2.46 7.86 21.80
C LYS A 160 -3.97 7.69 22.01
N GLY A 161 -4.48 6.46 21.99
CA GLY A 161 -5.89 6.13 22.13
C GLY A 161 -6.54 5.66 20.83
N ARG A 162 -7.88 5.59 20.86
CA ARG A 162 -8.73 5.08 19.77
C ARG A 162 -8.91 6.16 18.69
N VAL A 163 -8.52 5.87 17.46
CA VAL A 163 -8.62 6.78 16.31
C VAL A 163 -9.36 6.13 15.16
N LEU A 164 -9.88 6.91 14.20
CA LEU A 164 -10.50 6.36 13.00
C LEU A 164 -9.45 5.69 12.13
N ALA A 165 -9.77 4.51 11.59
CA ALA A 165 -8.86 3.77 10.72
C ALA A 165 -8.42 4.60 9.50
N PHE A 166 -9.35 5.38 8.93
CA PHE A 166 -9.03 6.27 7.81
C PHE A 166 -8.06 7.39 8.19
N GLU A 167 -8.11 7.90 9.42
CA GLU A 167 -7.17 8.92 9.88
C GLU A 167 -5.78 8.34 10.14
N ALA A 168 -5.72 7.09 10.64
CA ALA A 168 -4.48 6.38 10.89
C ALA A 168 -3.75 5.97 9.60
N ILE A 169 -4.50 5.63 8.54
CA ILE A 169 -3.96 5.04 7.31
C ILE A 169 -3.97 6.03 6.13
N GLY A 170 -5.00 6.89 6.03
CA GLY A 170 -5.42 7.56 4.79
C GLY A 170 -4.97 9.01 4.57
N ARG A 171 -3.91 9.53 5.21
CA ARG A 171 -3.45 10.91 4.93
C ARG A 171 -2.59 10.98 3.65
N GLY A 172 -3.15 11.62 2.63
CA GLY A 172 -2.72 11.73 1.22
C GLY A 172 -1.41 12.48 0.90
N ALA A 173 -0.34 12.22 1.65
CA ALA A 173 1.03 12.58 1.25
C ALA A 173 2.06 11.47 1.56
N ASN A 174 1.65 10.40 2.25
CA ASN A 174 2.51 9.28 2.63
C ASN A 174 2.07 7.97 1.95
N ILE A 175 1.70 8.04 0.67
CA ILE A 175 1.51 6.82 -0.12
C ILE A 175 2.87 6.14 -0.26
N TRP A 176 2.95 4.87 0.10
CA TRP A 176 4.15 4.08 -0.08
C TRP A 176 4.11 3.46 -1.46
N ARG A 177 5.22 3.58 -2.19
CA ARG A 177 5.38 2.88 -3.46
C ARG A 177 5.54 1.39 -3.18
N THR A 178 4.76 0.58 -3.88
CA THR A 178 4.79 -0.89 -3.75
C THR A 178 5.62 -1.55 -4.85
N ASP A 179 6.29 -0.75 -5.67
CA ASP A 179 7.21 -1.21 -6.70
C ASP A 179 8.30 -2.11 -6.11
N GLY A 180 8.40 -3.31 -6.66
CA GLY A 180 9.33 -4.33 -6.18
C GLY A 180 8.89 -5.06 -4.92
N ALA A 181 7.63 -4.92 -4.48
CA ALA A 181 7.06 -5.72 -3.39
C ALA A 181 7.40 -7.21 -3.58
N PRO A 182 7.83 -7.91 -2.51
CA PRO A 182 8.32 -9.27 -2.65
C PRO A 182 7.17 -10.22 -3.00
N ARG A 183 7.54 -11.31 -3.64
CA ARG A 183 6.68 -12.48 -3.79
C ARG A 183 7.03 -13.48 -2.72
N GLY A 184 6.09 -14.35 -2.39
CA GLY A 184 6.30 -15.32 -1.34
C GLY A 184 5.11 -16.22 -1.14
N GLU A 185 5.13 -16.93 -0.02
CA GLU A 185 4.08 -17.85 0.39
C GLU A 185 3.58 -17.46 1.78
N MET A 186 2.28 -17.59 2.02
CA MET A 186 1.71 -17.46 3.35
C MET A 186 1.51 -18.86 3.96
N THR A 187 2.02 -19.07 5.16
CA THR A 187 1.84 -20.32 5.90
C THR A 187 0.44 -20.41 6.51
N ASN A 188 0.03 -21.62 6.92
CA ASN A 188 -1.22 -21.84 7.63
C ASN A 188 -1.31 -21.09 8.97
N SER A 189 -0.18 -20.77 9.58
CA SER A 189 -0.07 -20.05 10.85
C SER A 189 0.03 -18.53 10.68
N GLY A 190 -0.03 -18.00 9.45
CA GLY A 190 -0.05 -16.56 9.19
C GLY A 190 1.33 -15.89 9.09
N TYR A 191 2.40 -16.67 8.97
CA TYR A 191 3.73 -16.17 8.61
C TYR A 191 3.89 -16.10 7.10
N PHE A 192 4.43 -14.98 6.63
CA PHE A 192 4.79 -14.77 5.23
C PHE A 192 6.26 -15.11 5.01
N ILE A 193 6.52 -16.03 4.08
CA ILE A 193 7.84 -16.49 3.69
C ILE A 193 8.20 -15.82 2.37
N PHE A 194 9.32 -15.09 2.35
CA PHE A 194 9.86 -14.48 1.14
C PHE A 194 11.39 -14.39 1.24
N TRP A 195 12.03 -14.10 0.11
CA TRP A 195 13.48 -13.93 0.01
C TRP A 195 13.84 -12.53 -0.47
N GLY A 196 14.89 -11.96 0.11
CA GLY A 196 15.38 -10.63 -0.23
C GLY A 196 16.76 -10.40 0.35
N LYS A 197 17.45 -9.36 -0.14
CA LYS A 197 18.70 -8.89 0.49
C LYS A 197 18.39 -8.41 1.90
N ALA A 198 19.20 -8.80 2.87
CA ALA A 198 19.03 -8.43 4.26
C ALA A 198 20.37 -8.08 4.92
N ALA A 199 20.33 -7.17 5.90
CA ALA A 199 21.48 -6.81 6.73
C ALA A 199 21.08 -6.79 8.21
N LEU A 200 21.96 -7.28 9.07
CA LEU A 200 21.79 -7.21 10.53
C LEU A 200 22.01 -5.76 10.99
N LEU A 201 21.09 -5.23 11.80
CA LEU A 201 21.25 -3.90 12.41
C LEU A 201 22.20 -3.99 13.59
N VAL A 202 23.25 -3.17 13.55
CA VAL A 202 24.17 -2.97 14.67
C VAL A 202 23.90 -1.58 15.25
N TYR A 203 23.47 -1.54 16.51
CA TYR A 203 23.30 -0.28 17.22
C TYR A 203 24.67 0.20 17.74
N GLU A 204 25.08 1.41 17.38
CA GLU A 204 26.16 2.08 18.10
C GLU A 204 25.63 2.46 19.49
N ASP A 205 26.11 1.77 20.52
CA ASP A 205 25.73 2.04 21.91
C ASP A 205 26.29 3.41 22.32
N LYS A 206 25.47 4.46 22.21
CA LYS A 206 25.87 5.84 22.57
C LYS A 206 25.49 6.25 23.99
N ASP A 207 24.95 5.33 24.80
CA ASP A 207 24.56 5.60 26.18
C ASP A 207 25.02 4.50 27.16
N GLU A 208 26.17 4.72 27.81
CA GLU A 208 26.63 4.00 29.01
C GLU A 208 25.74 4.27 30.25
N ARG A 209 24.41 4.25 30.10
CA ARG A 209 23.44 4.43 31.21
C ARG A 209 22.43 3.28 31.35
N ARG A 210 22.75 2.09 30.86
CA ARG A 210 22.03 0.87 31.29
C ARG A 210 22.66 0.32 32.56
N SER A 211 21.94 0.46 33.69
CA SER A 211 22.29 -0.08 35.00
C SER A 211 22.73 -1.55 34.94
N PRO A 212 23.84 -1.94 35.61
CA PRO A 212 24.41 -3.30 35.54
C PRO A 212 23.67 -4.36 36.37
N LEU A 213 22.42 -4.11 36.79
CA LEU A 213 21.69 -4.94 37.75
C LEU A 213 20.56 -5.80 37.15
N LEU A 214 20.41 -5.84 35.83
CA LEU A 214 19.56 -6.84 35.20
C LEU A 214 20.44 -7.93 34.57
N PRO A 215 20.29 -9.21 34.97
CA PRO A 215 20.93 -10.31 34.27
C PRO A 215 20.63 -10.17 32.78
N LYS A 216 21.65 -10.36 31.95
CA LYS A 216 21.60 -10.40 30.48
C LYS A 216 20.75 -11.61 30.06
N GLY A 217 19.44 -11.55 30.31
CA GLY A 217 18.52 -12.63 30.05
C GLY A 217 18.27 -12.67 28.56
N TYR A 218 18.93 -13.61 27.85
CA TYR A 218 18.50 -14.14 26.55
C TYR A 218 17.76 -13.15 25.63
N ASP A 219 18.29 -11.94 25.46
CA ASP A 219 17.70 -10.94 24.57
C ASP A 219 18.43 -11.00 23.22
N ASP A 220 18.29 -12.14 22.55
CA ASP A 220 18.82 -12.41 21.21
C ASP A 220 17.97 -11.70 20.14
N ARG A 221 17.45 -10.50 20.43
CA ARG A 221 16.55 -9.69 19.57
C ARG A 221 17.31 -9.10 18.39
N GLU A 222 17.86 -9.97 17.56
CA GLU A 222 18.48 -9.63 16.30
C GLU A 222 17.44 -8.94 15.41
N THR A 223 17.71 -7.67 15.10
CA THR A 223 16.90 -6.90 14.16
C THR A 223 17.58 -6.89 12.80
N TRP A 224 16.82 -7.18 11.75
CA TRP A 224 17.28 -7.25 10.37
C TRP A 224 16.54 -6.22 9.52
N ALA A 225 17.26 -5.53 8.64
CA ALA A 225 16.70 -4.72 7.57
C ALA A 225 16.64 -5.57 6.30
N ILE A 226 15.45 -5.80 5.77
CA ILE A 226 15.23 -6.59 4.57
C ILE A 226 14.73 -5.66 3.46
N VAL A 227 15.33 -5.75 2.27
CA VAL A 227 14.85 -5.04 1.09
C VAL A 227 13.53 -5.65 0.65
N VAL A 228 12.45 -4.85 0.71
CA VAL A 228 11.11 -5.24 0.26
C VAL A 228 10.62 -4.45 -0.93
N GLY A 229 11.27 -3.34 -1.30
CA GLY A 229 10.91 -2.57 -2.49
C GLY A 229 12.13 -1.98 -3.18
N ARG A 230 12.02 -1.79 -4.49
CA ARG A 230 13.07 -1.21 -5.34
C ARG A 230 12.41 -0.41 -6.45
N PHE A 231 12.61 0.90 -6.43
CA PHE A 231 11.95 1.83 -7.34
C PHE A 231 12.98 2.66 -8.13
N GLU A 232 12.80 2.78 -9.45
CA GLU A 232 13.63 3.63 -10.30
C GLU A 232 13.11 5.08 -10.28
N ASN A 233 13.81 5.96 -9.54
CA ASN A 233 13.45 7.37 -9.46
C ASN A 233 14.23 8.21 -10.46
N LEU A 234 13.61 8.47 -11.61
CA LEU A 234 14.14 9.35 -12.65
C LEU A 234 14.10 10.84 -12.29
N ASN A 235 13.28 11.22 -11.30
CA ASN A 235 13.12 12.61 -10.88
C ASN A 235 14.04 12.97 -9.70
N ARG A 236 14.98 12.09 -9.31
CA ARG A 236 15.95 12.39 -8.25
C ARG A 236 17.35 12.48 -8.83
N ASN A 237 18.04 13.57 -8.55
CA ASN A 237 19.40 13.76 -9.01
C ASN A 237 20.37 12.84 -8.24
N PRO A 238 21.19 12.02 -8.93
CA PRO A 238 22.05 11.01 -8.30
C PRO A 238 23.17 11.60 -7.44
N VAL A 239 23.55 12.87 -7.63
CA VAL A 239 24.61 13.54 -6.87
C VAL A 239 24.03 14.32 -5.69
N THR A 240 23.01 15.14 -5.95
CA THR A 240 22.45 16.06 -4.95
C THR A 240 21.30 15.48 -4.14
N TRP A 241 20.74 14.33 -4.55
CA TRP A 241 19.57 13.67 -3.96
C TRP A 241 18.28 14.52 -3.93
N LYS A 242 18.29 15.68 -4.61
CA LYS A 242 17.14 16.57 -4.72
C LYS A 242 16.22 16.12 -5.84
N ILE A 243 14.92 16.33 -5.63
CA ILE A 243 13.92 16.13 -6.68
C ILE A 243 14.13 17.20 -7.75
N GLN A 244 14.28 16.77 -8.99
CA GLN A 244 14.41 17.60 -10.18
C GLN A 244 13.32 17.17 -11.17
N GLY A 245 12.55 18.15 -11.64
CA GLY A 245 11.53 17.89 -12.66
C GLY A 245 12.21 17.50 -13.97
N TYR A 246 11.78 16.38 -14.54
CA TYR A 246 12.22 15.93 -15.85
C TYR A 246 11.15 16.27 -16.91
N ASN A 247 11.56 16.98 -17.97
CA ASN A 247 10.73 17.18 -19.15
C ASN A 247 11.18 16.21 -20.26
N SER A 248 10.39 15.18 -20.50
CA SER A 248 10.67 14.15 -21.51
C SER A 248 10.67 14.66 -22.95
N ALA A 249 10.12 15.85 -23.21
CA ALA A 249 10.08 16.44 -24.55
C ALA A 249 11.34 17.22 -24.93
N THR A 250 12.12 17.69 -23.95
CA THR A 250 13.21 18.66 -24.19
C THR A 250 14.55 18.27 -23.57
N SER A 251 14.57 17.23 -22.76
CA SER A 251 15.77 16.82 -22.00
C SER A 251 16.12 15.38 -22.30
N ALA A 252 17.42 15.08 -22.33
CA ALA A 252 17.88 13.69 -22.35
C ALA A 252 17.35 12.95 -21.12
N LYS A 253 17.03 11.66 -21.27
CA LYS A 253 16.54 10.82 -20.17
C LYS A 253 17.54 10.90 -19.00
N PRO A 254 17.13 11.35 -17.81
CA PRO A 254 18.02 11.44 -16.66
C PRO A 254 18.45 10.02 -16.27
N GLU A 255 19.68 9.91 -15.78
CA GLU A 255 20.21 8.65 -15.24
C GLU A 255 19.32 8.13 -14.09
N GLY A 256 18.74 9.04 -13.30
CA GLY A 256 17.95 8.70 -12.13
C GLY A 256 18.77 7.92 -11.10
N LEU A 257 18.08 7.16 -10.26
CA LEU A 257 18.67 6.26 -9.28
C LEU A 257 17.65 5.24 -8.77
N TYR A 258 18.12 4.20 -8.09
CA TYR A 258 17.24 3.26 -7.41
C TYR A 258 17.07 3.61 -5.93
N GLU A 259 15.81 3.73 -5.51
CA GLU A 259 15.41 3.88 -4.12
C GLU A 259 14.95 2.52 -3.57
N LEU A 260 15.52 2.11 -2.44
CA LEU A 260 15.11 0.91 -1.72
C LEU A 260 14.08 1.25 -0.64
N THR A 261 13.17 0.31 -0.44
CA THR A 261 12.30 0.24 0.74
C THR A 261 12.74 -0.93 1.60
N LEU A 262 12.99 -0.66 2.87
CA LEU A 262 13.45 -1.63 3.86
C LEU A 262 12.32 -1.94 4.84
N MET A 263 12.13 -3.22 5.16
CA MET A 263 11.33 -3.67 6.28
C MET A 263 12.26 -4.10 7.39
N LEU A 264 12.06 -3.55 8.59
CA LEU A 264 12.78 -3.92 9.79
C LEU A 264 12.02 -5.05 10.47
N VAL A 265 12.71 -6.15 10.75
CA VAL A 265 12.12 -7.31 11.43
C VAL A 265 12.97 -7.73 12.62
N GLU A 266 12.32 -8.07 13.72
CA GLU A 266 12.97 -8.60 14.91
C GLU A 266 12.72 -10.10 14.99
N ARG A 267 13.80 -10.86 15.22
CA ARG A 267 13.71 -12.29 15.46
C ARG A 267 13.01 -12.56 16.78
N HIS A 268 12.02 -13.43 16.73
CA HIS A 268 11.47 -14.10 17.90
C HIS A 268 11.77 -15.61 17.78
N GLY A 269 11.43 -16.41 18.81
CA GLY A 269 11.85 -17.81 18.89
C GLY A 269 11.56 -18.64 17.62
N TYR A 270 12.30 -19.74 17.45
CA TYR A 270 12.12 -20.69 16.34
C TYR A 270 12.42 -20.16 14.93
N GLY A 271 13.28 -19.13 14.82
CA GLY A 271 13.66 -18.57 13.51
C GLY A 271 12.51 -17.80 12.84
N LEU A 272 11.54 -17.35 13.64
CA LEU A 272 10.42 -16.55 13.18
C LEU A 272 10.71 -15.08 13.41
N TYR A 273 10.07 -14.22 12.63
CA TYR A 273 10.32 -12.79 12.64
C TYR A 273 9.01 -12.02 12.71
N HIS A 274 9.05 -10.84 13.30
CA HIS A 274 7.93 -9.91 13.27
C HIS A 274 8.38 -8.53 12.83
N ARG A 275 7.54 -7.82 12.08
CA ARG A 275 7.84 -6.47 11.62
C ARG A 275 7.96 -5.54 12.83
N VAL A 276 8.98 -4.70 12.87
CA VAL A 276 9.14 -3.65 13.91
C VAL A 276 9.19 -2.25 13.32
N GLY A 277 9.39 -2.13 12.01
CA GLY A 277 9.36 -0.84 11.32
C GLY A 277 9.57 -0.98 9.81
N MET A 278 9.57 0.15 9.11
CA MET A 278 9.96 0.24 7.71
C MET A 278 10.61 1.60 7.43
N GLU A 279 11.57 1.58 6.51
CA GLU A 279 12.26 2.76 5.98
C GLU A 279 12.14 2.80 4.46
N ARG A 280 12.20 3.98 3.86
CA ARG A 280 12.10 4.17 2.39
C ARG A 280 13.03 5.27 1.91
N GLU A 281 13.12 5.40 0.58
CA GLU A 281 13.98 6.39 -0.08
C GLU A 281 15.46 6.19 0.27
N ILE A 282 15.88 4.93 0.43
CA ILE A 282 17.26 4.55 0.69
C ILE A 282 18.01 4.44 -0.62
N ASP A 283 19.15 5.12 -0.74
CA ASP A 283 20.01 5.05 -1.94
C ASP A 283 20.65 3.67 -2.06
N GLU A 284 20.26 2.90 -3.09
CA GLU A 284 20.81 1.56 -3.34
C GLU A 284 22.34 1.55 -3.38
N ARG A 285 22.97 2.62 -3.87
CA ARG A 285 24.43 2.73 -4.00
C ARG A 285 25.14 2.82 -2.64
N LYS A 286 24.43 3.26 -1.60
CA LYS A 286 24.95 3.32 -0.23
C LYS A 286 24.79 2.00 0.53
N VAL A 287 24.06 1.06 -0.05
CA VAL A 287 23.78 -0.27 0.54
C VAL A 287 24.64 -1.37 -0.08
N ALA A 288 25.38 -1.06 -1.15
CA ALA A 288 26.38 -1.95 -1.74
C ALA A 288 27.69 -1.87 -0.93
N GLY A 289 27.79 -2.68 0.12
CA GLY A 289 28.99 -2.97 0.90
C GLY A 289 29.00 -4.44 1.27
#